data_AF-A0A9D1RSA6-F1
#
_entry.id   AF-A0A9D1RSA6-F1
#
_cell.length_a   1.000
_cell.length_b   1.000
_cell.length_c   1.000
_cell.angle_alpha   90.00
_cell.angle_beta   90.00
_cell.angle_gamma   90.00
#
_symmetry.space_group_name_H-M   'P 1'
#
loop_
_entity.id
_entity.type
_entity.pdbx_description
1 polymer ?
#
loop_
_entity_poly.entity_id
_entity_poly.type
_entity_poly.pdbx_seq_one_letter_code
_entity_poly.pdbx_strand_id
1 'polypeptide(L)'
;MDDSGLSLLLLTPPDQSREAAASGLPVAHLAYRIGGGGHLFRSNLNPIARGGFLAVDAAGFDGKGQSAALVREILRECEARGFTGVLCDFEGPPLPILMETVSALDESLSRRNWPLLVPEHYGHAAPNGQVLLSSALSGGSLRQRLADVIQTRGAAGVALAVERVAHDFPLPSPDGQGTPLRQEDLQKLLEQREPQVYFSDALCAHYFTYMSRETGGHFVLFDDASSIRKKLQVARRLGIRRAVLPYPQVSGFLSELRS
;
A
#
# COMPACT_ATOMS: atom_id res chain seq x y z
N MET A 1 5.59 -26.42 13.78
CA MET A 1 6.63 -25.82 12.94
C MET A 1 5.91 -24.71 12.20
N ASP A 2 5.61 -23.60 12.88
CA ASP A 2 4.80 -22.54 12.28
C ASP A 2 5.73 -21.61 11.51
N ASP A 3 5.83 -21.87 10.21
CA ASP A 3 6.37 -20.95 9.22
C ASP A 3 5.46 -19.71 9.16
N SER A 4 5.53 -18.87 10.19
CA SER A 4 4.77 -17.63 10.32
C SER A 4 5.48 -16.51 9.54
N GLY A 5 5.74 -16.79 8.27
CA GLY A 5 6.35 -15.88 7.32
C GLY A 5 5.44 -14.70 6.97
N LEU A 6 6.06 -13.54 6.76
CA LEU A 6 5.40 -12.38 6.18
C LEU A 6 5.04 -12.68 4.71
N SER A 7 3.76 -12.68 4.37
CA SER A 7 3.28 -12.87 2.99
C SER A 7 3.28 -11.55 2.23
N LEU A 8 3.93 -11.53 1.06
CA LEU A 8 3.97 -10.36 0.17
C LEU A 8 2.82 -10.43 -0.84
N LEU A 9 2.09 -9.33 -1.00
CA LEU A 9 1.00 -9.15 -1.97
C LEU A 9 1.38 -8.03 -2.94
N LEU A 10 1.41 -8.32 -4.25
CA LEU A 10 1.77 -7.33 -5.27
C LEU A 10 0.56 -6.52 -5.72
N LEU A 11 0.52 -5.24 -5.37
CA LEU A 11 -0.49 -4.32 -5.88
C LEU A 11 -0.09 -3.89 -7.30
N THR A 12 -0.86 -4.32 -8.30
CA THR A 12 -0.40 -4.33 -9.70
C THR A 12 -1.41 -3.68 -10.63
N PRO A 13 -1.00 -2.71 -11.45
CA PRO A 13 -1.86 -2.13 -12.48
C PRO A 13 -2.10 -3.12 -13.66
N PRO A 14 -3.15 -2.92 -14.46
CA PRO A 14 -3.58 -3.91 -15.45
C PRO A 14 -2.54 -4.19 -16.54
N ASP A 15 -1.76 -3.17 -16.92
CA ASP A 15 -0.70 -3.21 -17.94
C ASP A 15 0.50 -4.07 -17.53
N GLN A 16 0.70 -4.31 -16.23
CA GLN A 16 1.84 -5.06 -15.68
C GLN A 16 1.44 -6.38 -15.02
N SER A 17 0.19 -6.81 -15.20
CA SER A 17 -0.35 -8.00 -14.52
C SER A 17 0.35 -9.30 -14.96
N ARG A 18 0.86 -9.38 -16.20
CA ARG A 18 1.55 -10.58 -16.70
C ARG A 18 2.91 -10.74 -16.03
N GLU A 19 3.68 -9.66 -15.99
CA GLU A 19 5.02 -9.60 -15.41
C GLU A 19 4.95 -9.84 -13.90
N ALA A 20 3.99 -9.23 -13.21
CA ALA A 20 3.78 -9.45 -11.78
C ALA A 20 3.37 -10.90 -11.48
N ALA A 21 2.51 -11.51 -12.30
CA ALA A 21 2.10 -12.91 -12.14
C ALA A 21 3.27 -13.88 -12.36
N ALA A 22 4.18 -13.59 -13.30
CA ALA A 22 5.39 -14.38 -13.53
C ALA A 22 6.33 -14.43 -12.31
N SER A 23 6.16 -13.50 -11.38
CA SER A 23 6.91 -13.48 -10.12
C SER A 23 6.51 -14.63 -9.18
N GLY A 24 5.31 -15.22 -9.31
CA GLY A 24 4.81 -16.27 -8.42
C GLY A 24 4.28 -15.79 -7.05
N LEU A 25 4.27 -14.47 -6.80
CA LEU A 25 3.61 -13.89 -5.63
C LEU A 25 2.12 -13.65 -5.90
N PRO A 26 1.25 -13.66 -4.87
CA PRO A 26 -0.14 -13.27 -5.04
C PRO A 26 -0.23 -11.81 -5.49
N VAL A 27 -1.24 -11.52 -6.30
CA VAL A 27 -1.46 -10.20 -6.92
C VAL A 27 -2.78 -9.60 -6.42
N ALA A 28 -2.77 -8.31 -6.12
CA ALA A 28 -3.95 -7.48 -5.99
C ALA A 28 -4.11 -6.64 -7.26
N HIS A 29 -5.17 -6.89 -8.02
CA HIS A 29 -5.36 -6.35 -9.36
C HIS A 29 -6.02 -4.97 -9.28
N LEU A 30 -5.25 -3.89 -9.50
CA LEU A 30 -5.73 -2.49 -9.58
C LEU A 30 -6.47 -2.24 -10.90
N ALA A 31 -7.53 -3.01 -11.14
CA ALA A 31 -8.30 -2.96 -12.36
C ALA A 31 -9.77 -2.62 -12.13
N TYR A 32 -10.13 -2.25 -10.91
CA TYR A 32 -11.50 -2.00 -10.52
C TYR A 32 -11.65 -0.60 -9.94
N ARG A 33 -12.76 0.05 -10.28
CA ARG A 33 -13.13 1.38 -9.82
C ARG A 33 -14.60 1.44 -9.51
N ILE A 34 -14.96 2.17 -8.46
CA ILE A 34 -16.35 2.56 -8.20
C ILE A 34 -16.65 3.80 -9.05
N GLY A 35 -17.55 3.64 -10.01
CA GLY A 35 -18.00 4.74 -10.87
C GLY A 35 -19.32 5.37 -10.39
N GLY A 36 -19.82 6.33 -11.17
CA GLY A 36 -21.07 7.03 -10.86
C GLY A 36 -22.25 6.09 -10.62
N GLY A 37 -23.07 6.41 -9.62
CA GLY A 37 -24.20 5.57 -9.20
C GLY A 37 -23.82 4.36 -8.35
N GLY A 38 -22.54 4.20 -7.98
CA GLY A 38 -22.08 3.18 -7.03
C GLY A 38 -21.93 1.80 -7.64
N HIS A 39 -21.56 1.73 -8.92
CA HIS A 39 -21.34 0.49 -9.64
C HIS A 39 -19.85 0.18 -9.81
N LEU A 40 -19.53 -1.11 -9.84
CA LEU A 40 -18.18 -1.61 -10.09
C LEU A 40 -17.87 -1.58 -11.59
N PHE A 41 -16.86 -0.81 -11.95
CA PHE A 41 -16.29 -0.79 -13.28
C PHE A 41 -14.97 -1.54 -13.29
N ARG A 42 -14.75 -2.30 -14.36
CA ARG A 42 -13.49 -3.00 -14.61
C ARG A 42 -12.79 -2.32 -15.79
N SER A 43 -11.52 -1.98 -15.63
CA SER A 43 -10.65 -1.52 -16.72
C SER A 43 -10.17 -2.72 -17.56
N ASN A 44 -9.24 -2.51 -18.50
CA ASN A 44 -8.74 -3.57 -19.40
C ASN A 44 -7.85 -4.60 -18.68
N LEU A 45 -8.39 -5.28 -17.66
CA LEU A 45 -7.75 -6.42 -17.02
C LEU A 45 -7.62 -7.56 -18.02
N ASN A 46 -6.43 -8.14 -18.10
CA ASN A 46 -6.18 -9.32 -18.93
C ASN A 46 -7.19 -10.44 -18.58
N PRO A 47 -7.91 -11.02 -19.55
CA PRO A 47 -8.90 -12.08 -19.30
C PRO A 47 -8.37 -13.30 -18.54
N ILE A 48 -7.05 -13.54 -18.59
CA ILE A 48 -6.37 -14.66 -17.93
C ILE A 48 -6.03 -14.33 -16.46
N ALA A 49 -6.07 -13.06 -16.04
CA ALA A 49 -5.82 -12.68 -14.65
C ALA A 49 -6.89 -13.32 -13.73
N ARG A 50 -6.44 -14.22 -12.88
CA ARG A 50 -7.25 -15.02 -11.96
C ARG A 50 -6.49 -15.21 -10.66
N GLY A 51 -7.24 -15.44 -9.57
CA GLY A 51 -6.64 -15.61 -8.25
C GLY A 51 -6.08 -14.31 -7.66
N GLY A 52 -5.78 -14.33 -6.36
CA GLY A 52 -5.32 -13.16 -5.63
C GLY A 52 -6.48 -12.29 -5.15
N PHE A 53 -6.33 -10.97 -5.29
CA PHE A 53 -7.22 -9.97 -4.71
C PHE A 53 -7.84 -9.07 -5.79
N LEU A 54 -9.11 -8.74 -5.59
CA LEU A 54 -9.71 -7.59 -6.27
C LEU A 54 -9.23 -6.32 -5.57
N ALA A 55 -8.53 -5.42 -6.27
CA ALA A 55 -8.21 -4.10 -5.75
C ALA A 55 -9.11 -3.04 -6.40
N VAL A 56 -9.82 -2.26 -5.59
CA VAL A 56 -10.83 -1.31 -6.04
C VAL A 56 -10.56 0.09 -5.52
N ASP A 57 -10.49 1.06 -6.43
CA ASP A 57 -10.40 2.49 -6.11
C ASP A 57 -11.79 3.16 -6.15
N ALA A 58 -11.90 4.36 -5.59
CA ALA A 58 -13.10 5.20 -5.66
C ALA A 58 -12.84 6.56 -6.35
N ALA A 59 -11.83 6.64 -7.21
CA ALA A 59 -11.40 7.90 -7.80
C ALA A 59 -12.45 8.43 -8.79
N GLY A 60 -12.98 9.62 -8.50
CA GLY A 60 -14.05 10.25 -9.28
C GLY A 60 -15.45 9.73 -8.95
N PHE A 61 -15.60 8.96 -7.86
CA PHE A 61 -16.91 8.51 -7.39
C PHE A 61 -17.76 9.68 -6.88
N ASP A 62 -19.03 9.72 -7.28
CA ASP A 62 -19.96 10.82 -6.95
C ASP A 62 -20.61 10.71 -5.56
N GLY A 63 -20.26 9.66 -4.81
CA GLY A 63 -20.80 9.38 -3.47
C GLY A 63 -22.25 8.91 -3.47
N LYS A 64 -22.82 8.57 -4.63
CA LYS A 64 -24.21 8.13 -4.78
C LYS A 64 -24.28 6.65 -5.15
N GLY A 65 -25.38 6.00 -4.80
CA GLY A 65 -25.61 4.59 -5.12
C GLY A 65 -26.09 3.79 -3.92
N GLN A 66 -26.08 2.47 -4.06
CA GLN A 66 -26.52 1.55 -3.01
C GLN A 66 -25.38 0.58 -2.65
N SER A 67 -24.93 0.61 -1.39
CA SER A 67 -23.84 -0.26 -0.89
C SER A 67 -24.13 -1.73 -1.18
N ALA A 68 -25.36 -2.19 -0.94
CA ALA A 68 -25.75 -3.58 -1.18
C ALA A 68 -25.63 -4.01 -2.65
N ALA A 69 -25.82 -3.10 -3.61
CA ALA A 69 -25.63 -3.41 -5.02
C ALA A 69 -24.14 -3.57 -5.34
N LEU A 70 -23.32 -2.61 -4.90
CA LEU A 70 -21.87 -2.62 -5.07
C LEU A 70 -21.21 -3.86 -4.46
N VAL A 71 -21.59 -4.22 -3.23
CA VAL A 71 -21.08 -5.42 -2.53
C VAL A 71 -21.37 -6.68 -3.34
N ARG A 72 -22.58 -6.82 -3.90
CA ARG A 72 -22.94 -7.97 -4.76
C ARG A 72 -22.10 -8.01 -6.03
N GLU A 73 -21.84 -6.86 -6.64
CA GLU A 73 -21.00 -6.77 -7.85
C GLU A 73 -19.55 -7.17 -7.55
N ILE A 74 -18.97 -6.68 -6.45
CA ILE A 74 -17.62 -7.05 -5.99
C ILE A 74 -17.53 -8.56 -5.72
N LEU A 75 -18.47 -9.12 -4.97
CA LEU A 75 -18.46 -10.55 -4.63
C LEU A 75 -18.62 -11.43 -5.89
N ARG A 76 -19.53 -11.06 -6.79
CA ARG A 76 -19.73 -11.79 -8.06
C ARG A 76 -18.47 -11.79 -8.92
N GLU A 77 -17.78 -10.65 -9.01
CA GLU A 77 -16.53 -10.58 -9.76
C GLU A 77 -15.42 -11.41 -9.08
N CYS A 78 -15.35 -11.38 -7.74
CA CYS A 78 -14.43 -12.24 -6.99
C CYS A 78 -14.66 -13.73 -7.31
N GLU A 79 -15.92 -14.19 -7.28
CA GLU A 79 -16.28 -15.56 -7.64
C GLU A 79 -15.93 -15.88 -9.11
N ALA A 80 -16.25 -14.99 -10.05
CA ALA A 80 -15.99 -15.19 -11.47
C ALA A 80 -14.49 -15.26 -11.83
N ARG A 81 -13.64 -14.55 -11.08
CA ARG A 81 -12.18 -14.49 -11.28
C ARG A 81 -11.38 -15.38 -10.34
N GLY A 82 -12.05 -16.01 -9.38
CA GLY A 82 -11.41 -16.78 -8.31
C GLY A 82 -10.56 -15.92 -7.38
N PHE A 83 -10.90 -14.64 -7.19
CA PHE A 83 -10.27 -13.80 -6.18
C PHE A 83 -10.70 -14.24 -4.78
N THR A 84 -9.75 -14.29 -3.87
CA THR A 84 -9.94 -14.76 -2.49
C THR A 84 -9.65 -13.65 -1.49
N GLY A 85 -9.90 -12.41 -1.87
CA GLY A 85 -9.69 -11.24 -1.02
C GLY A 85 -10.00 -9.94 -1.76
N VAL A 86 -10.23 -8.88 -1.00
CA VAL A 86 -10.52 -7.54 -1.52
C VAL A 86 -9.58 -6.53 -0.87
N LEU A 87 -9.06 -5.62 -1.67
CA LEU A 87 -8.27 -4.46 -1.22
C LEU A 87 -9.00 -3.19 -1.65
N CYS A 88 -9.38 -2.37 -0.69
CA CYS A 88 -9.95 -1.05 -0.95
C CYS A 88 -8.80 -0.03 -1.02
N ASP A 89 -8.67 0.65 -2.15
CA ASP A 89 -7.71 1.71 -2.42
C ASP A 89 -8.45 3.07 -2.43
N PHE A 90 -9.08 3.38 -1.29
CA PHE A 90 -9.91 4.57 -1.15
C PHE A 90 -9.08 5.73 -0.64
N GLU A 91 -8.84 6.68 -1.53
CA GLU A 91 -8.13 7.92 -1.24
C GLU A 91 -9.07 9.01 -0.72
N GLY A 92 -8.56 9.85 0.18
CA GLY A 92 -9.29 10.99 0.73
C GLY A 92 -10.19 10.66 1.93
N PRO A 93 -11.07 11.60 2.32
CA PRO A 93 -11.91 11.45 3.51
C PRO A 93 -12.96 10.33 3.33
N PRO A 94 -13.32 9.61 4.41
CA PRO A 94 -14.33 8.57 4.33
C PRO A 94 -15.67 9.08 3.80
N LEU A 95 -16.24 8.37 2.82
CA LEU A 95 -17.59 8.63 2.32
C LEU A 95 -18.59 7.69 3.00
N PRO A 96 -19.79 8.15 3.41
CA PRO A 96 -20.77 7.31 4.09
C PRO A 96 -21.09 6.01 3.35
N ILE A 97 -21.33 6.10 2.04
CA ILE A 97 -21.62 4.93 1.20
C ILE A 97 -20.45 3.93 1.12
N LEU A 98 -19.21 4.42 1.16
CA LEU A 98 -18.02 3.57 1.18
C LEU A 98 -17.84 2.92 2.55
N MET A 99 -18.14 3.63 3.64
CA MET A 99 -18.16 3.07 5.00
C MET A 99 -19.17 1.92 5.11
N GLU A 100 -20.40 2.12 4.59
CA GLU A 100 -21.42 1.08 4.52
C GLU A 100 -20.98 -0.10 3.66
N THR A 101 -20.33 0.16 2.52
CA THR A 101 -19.79 -0.87 1.63
C THR A 101 -18.71 -1.69 2.32
N VAL A 102 -17.76 -1.03 2.99
CA VAL A 102 -16.68 -1.68 3.75
C VAL A 102 -17.26 -2.57 4.85
N SER A 103 -18.24 -2.08 5.61
CA SER A 103 -18.90 -2.88 6.66
C SER A 103 -19.57 -4.14 6.10
N ALA A 104 -20.33 -4.01 5.02
CA ALA A 104 -20.99 -5.15 4.39
C ALA A 104 -19.99 -6.14 3.74
N LEU A 105 -18.87 -5.64 3.21
CA LEU A 105 -17.77 -6.48 2.72
C LEU A 105 -17.09 -7.23 3.87
N ASP A 106 -16.84 -6.58 5.01
CA ASP A 106 -16.21 -7.20 6.18
C ASP A 106 -17.00 -8.43 6.66
N GLU A 107 -18.32 -8.29 6.82
CA GLU A 107 -19.21 -9.40 7.19
C GLU A 107 -19.28 -10.51 6.13
N SER A 108 -19.24 -10.14 4.85
CA SER A 108 -19.39 -11.09 3.75
C SER A 108 -18.12 -11.88 3.49
N LEU A 109 -16.95 -11.23 3.60
CA LEU A 109 -15.64 -11.81 3.35
C LEU A 109 -15.15 -12.61 4.57
N SER A 110 -15.41 -12.14 5.80
CA SER A 110 -15.08 -12.89 7.02
C SER A 110 -15.76 -14.27 7.07
N ARG A 111 -17.04 -14.37 6.69
CA ARG A 111 -17.77 -15.65 6.57
C ARG A 111 -17.15 -16.62 5.55
N ARG A 112 -16.42 -16.10 4.56
CA ARG A 112 -15.70 -16.87 3.54
C ARG A 112 -14.24 -17.13 3.90
N ASN A 113 -13.77 -16.62 5.04
CA ASN A 113 -12.36 -16.57 5.41
C ASN A 113 -11.50 -15.86 4.34
N TRP A 114 -12.05 -14.84 3.69
CA TRP A 114 -11.36 -14.02 2.71
C TRP A 114 -10.90 -12.70 3.35
N PRO A 115 -9.62 -12.33 3.23
CA PRO A 115 -9.11 -11.07 3.74
C PRO A 115 -9.72 -9.85 3.04
N LEU A 116 -10.07 -8.86 3.84
CA LEU A 116 -10.41 -7.49 3.43
C LEU A 116 -9.28 -6.57 3.91
N LEU A 117 -8.68 -5.80 2.99
CA LEU A 117 -7.69 -4.77 3.31
C LEU A 117 -8.32 -3.40 3.05
N VAL A 118 -8.21 -2.50 4.01
CA VAL A 118 -8.79 -1.16 3.92
C VAL A 118 -7.80 -0.08 4.35
N PRO A 119 -7.95 1.16 3.89
CA PRO A 119 -7.21 2.28 4.45
C PRO A 119 -7.48 2.42 5.95
N GLU A 120 -6.51 2.92 6.71
CA GLU A 120 -6.58 3.04 8.17
C GLU A 120 -7.86 3.74 8.66
N HIS A 121 -8.28 4.81 7.98
CA HIS A 121 -9.47 5.58 8.34
C HIS A 121 -10.80 4.82 8.14
N TYR A 122 -10.81 3.73 7.36
CA TYR A 122 -11.95 2.81 7.24
C TYR A 122 -11.91 1.67 8.28
N GLY A 123 -10.86 1.59 9.11
CA GLY A 123 -10.65 0.48 10.03
C GLY A 123 -11.81 0.20 10.98
N HIS A 124 -12.52 1.25 11.43
CA HIS A 124 -13.71 1.08 12.30
C HIS A 124 -14.88 0.37 11.61
N ALA A 125 -15.01 0.50 10.29
CA ALA A 125 -16.04 -0.19 9.51
C ALA A 125 -15.67 -1.65 9.19
N ALA A 126 -14.40 -2.05 9.37
CA ALA A 126 -13.94 -3.41 9.05
C ALA A 126 -13.29 -4.07 10.28
N PRO A 127 -14.05 -4.50 11.30
CA PRO A 127 -13.50 -5.11 12.51
C PRO A 127 -12.76 -6.44 12.25
N ASN A 128 -13.15 -7.21 11.23
CA ASN A 128 -12.48 -8.46 10.85
C ASN A 128 -11.39 -8.26 9.78
N GLY A 129 -11.37 -7.08 9.15
CA GLY A 129 -10.41 -6.69 8.12
C GLY A 129 -9.07 -6.19 8.65
N GLN A 130 -8.12 -6.07 7.73
CA GLN A 130 -6.77 -5.57 7.96
C GLN A 130 -6.71 -4.09 7.56
N VAL A 131 -6.22 -3.24 8.46
CA VAL A 131 -5.89 -1.85 8.10
C VAL A 131 -4.54 -1.79 7.41
N LEU A 132 -4.47 -1.05 6.31
CA LEU A 132 -3.24 -0.72 5.59
C LEU A 132 -2.53 0.42 6.30
N LEU A 133 -1.35 0.14 6.84
CA LEU A 133 -0.49 1.17 7.43
C LEU A 133 0.68 1.47 6.52
N SER A 134 0.79 2.74 6.11
CA SER A 134 1.89 3.21 5.30
C SER A 134 3.24 3.00 6.01
N SER A 135 4.22 2.54 5.23
CA SER A 135 5.62 2.47 5.64
C SER A 135 6.40 3.77 5.36
N ALA A 136 5.77 4.74 4.68
CA ALA A 136 6.34 6.04 4.37
C ALA A 136 6.11 7.01 5.52
N LEU A 137 7.15 7.27 6.30
CA LEU A 137 7.11 8.25 7.39
C LEU A 137 8.12 9.36 7.12
N SER A 138 7.69 10.61 7.24
CA SER A 138 8.57 11.78 7.26
C SER A 138 9.05 12.14 8.68
N GLY A 139 8.47 11.51 9.71
CA GLY A 139 8.83 11.72 11.11
C GLY A 139 8.36 10.58 12.01
N GLY A 140 8.90 10.53 13.24
CA GLY A 140 8.59 9.48 14.22
C GLY A 140 9.32 8.16 13.95
N SER A 141 8.71 7.04 14.34
CA SER A 141 9.28 5.70 14.21
C SER A 141 8.28 4.72 13.60
N LEU A 142 8.69 4.00 12.57
CA LEU A 142 7.87 2.96 11.94
C LEU A 142 7.50 1.87 12.94
N ARG A 143 8.47 1.43 13.76
CA ARG A 143 8.23 0.43 14.79
C ARG A 143 7.16 0.91 15.79
N GLN A 144 7.27 2.16 16.24
CA GLN A 144 6.32 2.72 17.19
C GLN A 144 4.92 2.83 16.56
N ARG A 145 4.81 3.40 15.37
CA ARG A 145 3.53 3.54 14.64
C ARG A 145 2.83 2.20 14.46
N LEU A 146 3.55 1.18 14.01
CA LEU A 146 2.99 -0.17 13.85
C LEU A 146 2.57 -0.75 15.22
N ALA A 147 3.40 -0.61 16.24
CA ALA A 147 3.09 -1.12 17.58
C ALA A 147 1.83 -0.46 18.19
N ASP A 148 1.65 0.85 18.00
CA ASP A 148 0.51 1.60 18.53
C ASP A 148 -0.82 1.10 17.93
N VAL A 149 -0.86 0.86 16.62
CA VAL A 149 -2.07 0.32 15.97
C VAL A 149 -2.28 -1.16 16.33
N ILE A 150 -1.20 -1.93 16.47
CA ILE A 150 -1.29 -3.34 16.93
C ILE A 150 -1.89 -3.44 18.33
N GLN A 151 -1.63 -2.49 19.25
CA GLN A 151 -2.22 -2.51 20.58
C GLN A 151 -3.75 -2.47 20.56
N THR A 152 -4.34 -1.86 19.53
CA THR A 152 -5.79 -1.70 19.42
C THR A 152 -6.44 -2.79 18.56
N ARG A 153 -5.79 -3.23 17.47
CA ARG A 153 -6.36 -4.18 16.50
C ARG A 153 -5.75 -5.58 16.49
N GLY A 154 -4.66 -5.77 17.23
CA GLY A 154 -3.82 -6.96 17.13
C GLY A 154 -3.04 -7.03 15.81
N ALA A 155 -1.96 -7.81 15.80
CA ALA A 155 -1.09 -7.92 14.63
C ALA A 155 -1.78 -8.54 13.40
N ALA A 156 -2.80 -9.38 13.62
CA ALA A 156 -3.57 -10.00 12.54
C ALA A 156 -4.49 -9.00 11.80
N GLY A 157 -4.88 -7.90 12.47
CA GLY A 157 -5.72 -6.83 11.92
C GLY A 157 -4.94 -5.71 11.22
N VAL A 158 -3.65 -5.91 10.97
CA VAL A 158 -2.76 -4.93 10.34
C VAL A 158 -2.04 -5.55 9.14
N ALA A 159 -1.95 -4.80 8.05
CA ALA A 159 -1.10 -5.10 6.90
C ALA A 159 -0.19 -3.90 6.61
N LEU A 160 1.09 -4.17 6.32
CA LEU A 160 2.03 -3.10 5.96
C LEU A 160 1.83 -2.68 4.51
N ALA A 161 1.52 -1.42 4.24
CA ALA A 161 1.56 -0.84 2.91
C ALA A 161 2.99 -0.32 2.64
N VAL A 162 3.73 -1.04 1.82
CA VAL A 162 5.10 -0.68 1.45
C VAL A 162 5.06 0.41 0.40
N GLU A 163 5.88 1.43 0.59
CA GLU A 163 6.07 2.51 -0.36
C GLU A 163 7.56 2.72 -0.55
N ARG A 164 8.01 2.81 -1.80
CA ARG A 164 9.36 3.22 -2.16
C ARG A 164 9.34 4.73 -2.35
N VAL A 165 9.52 5.46 -1.26
CA VAL A 165 9.47 6.92 -1.33
C VAL A 165 10.78 7.52 -1.84
N ALA A 166 10.69 8.69 -2.45
CA ALA A 166 11.79 9.62 -2.61
C ALA A 166 11.19 11.02 -2.52
N HIS A 167 11.62 11.83 -1.56
CA HIS A 167 11.07 13.17 -1.31
C HIS A 167 12.20 14.15 -1.00
N ASP A 168 12.07 15.35 -1.55
CA ASP A 168 12.94 16.50 -1.26
C ASP A 168 12.19 17.51 -0.38
N PHE A 169 12.74 17.80 0.80
CA PHE A 169 12.18 18.72 1.78
C PHE A 169 13.05 19.98 1.82
N PRO A 170 12.50 21.17 1.49
CA PRO A 170 13.21 22.43 1.71
C PRO A 170 13.35 22.67 3.22
N LEU A 171 14.50 23.20 3.65
CA LEU A 171 14.79 23.51 5.05
C LEU A 171 14.73 25.02 5.33
N PRO A 172 14.02 25.45 6.39
CA PRO A 172 13.26 24.63 7.33
C PRO A 172 11.97 24.05 6.69
N SER A 173 11.57 22.84 7.11
CA SER A 173 10.34 22.16 6.66
C SER A 173 9.30 22.15 7.78
N PRO A 174 8.59 23.27 8.03
CA PRO A 174 7.69 23.40 9.17
C PRO A 174 6.50 22.42 9.11
N ASP A 175 5.98 22.16 7.91
CA ASP A 175 4.80 21.31 7.71
C ASP A 175 5.15 19.86 7.40
N GLY A 176 6.46 19.52 7.32
CA GLY A 176 6.94 18.19 6.96
C GLY A 176 6.48 17.73 5.57
N GLN A 177 6.18 18.68 4.67
CA GLN A 177 5.78 18.40 3.29
C GLN A 177 7.00 18.45 2.38
N GLY A 178 7.27 17.32 1.73
CA GLY A 178 8.32 17.19 0.73
C GLY A 178 7.74 17.14 -0.67
N THR A 179 8.56 17.50 -1.65
CA THR A 179 8.22 17.31 -3.06
C THR A 179 8.60 15.89 -3.47
N PRO A 180 7.67 15.07 -4.00
CA PRO A 180 8.01 13.75 -4.51
C PRO A 180 9.06 13.83 -5.63
N LEU A 181 10.09 12.99 -5.54
CA LEU A 181 11.13 12.84 -6.55
C LEU A 181 10.86 11.60 -7.39
N ARG A 182 11.09 11.70 -8.69
CA ARG A 182 11.23 10.51 -9.54
C ARG A 182 12.55 9.83 -9.21
N GLN A 183 12.62 8.53 -9.43
CA GLN A 183 13.84 7.75 -9.18
C GLN A 183 15.03 8.27 -10.01
N GLU A 184 14.78 8.71 -11.24
CA GLU A 184 15.81 9.33 -12.09
C GLU A 184 16.36 10.64 -11.52
N ASP A 185 15.51 11.45 -10.90
CA ASP A 185 15.91 12.75 -10.34
C ASP A 185 16.67 12.55 -9.02
N LEU A 186 16.26 11.57 -8.20
CA LEU A 186 17.05 11.12 -7.05
C LEU A 186 18.45 10.63 -7.48
N GLN A 187 18.53 9.81 -8.53
CA GLN A 187 19.80 9.29 -9.04
C GLN A 187 20.72 10.44 -9.50
N LYS A 188 20.18 11.40 -10.27
CA LYS A 188 20.94 12.60 -10.66
C LYS A 188 21.45 13.38 -9.46
N LEU A 189 20.65 13.54 -8.40
CA LEU A 189 21.08 14.23 -7.18
C LEU A 189 22.24 13.50 -6.49
N LEU A 190 22.18 12.16 -6.40
CA LEU A 190 23.24 11.35 -5.81
C LEU A 190 24.54 11.44 -6.63
N GLU A 191 24.45 11.34 -7.96
CA GLU A 191 25.61 11.40 -8.86
C GLU A 191 26.26 12.78 -8.92
N GLN A 192 25.47 13.85 -9.00
CA GLN A 192 25.99 15.21 -9.17
C GLN A 192 26.59 15.77 -7.88
N ARG A 193 26.08 15.35 -6.72
CA ARG A 193 26.46 15.93 -5.43
C ARG A 193 27.37 15.02 -4.61
N GLU A 194 27.42 13.73 -4.94
CA GLU A 194 28.13 12.69 -4.18
C GLU A 194 27.93 12.85 -2.66
N PRO A 195 26.67 12.96 -2.19
CA PRO A 195 26.42 13.29 -0.80
C PRO A 195 26.74 12.11 0.11
N GLN A 196 27.07 12.39 1.36
CA GLN A 196 27.12 11.35 2.37
C GLN A 196 25.69 10.90 2.70
N VAL A 197 25.38 9.64 2.40
CA VAL A 197 24.08 9.02 2.67
C VAL A 197 24.10 8.37 4.06
N TYR A 198 23.04 8.63 4.83
CA TYR A 198 22.82 8.08 6.15
C TYR A 198 21.56 7.22 6.17
N PHE A 199 21.48 6.28 7.11
CA PHE A 199 20.29 5.47 7.32
C PHE A 199 19.60 5.87 8.63
N SER A 200 18.28 6.10 8.57
CA SER A 200 17.46 6.33 9.76
C SER A 200 16.81 5.02 10.22
N ASP A 201 17.25 4.48 11.36
CA ASP A 201 16.60 3.30 11.97
C ASP A 201 15.14 3.57 12.36
N ALA A 202 14.81 4.81 12.72
CA ALA A 202 13.45 5.17 13.11
C ALA A 202 12.49 5.12 11.92
N LEU A 203 12.88 5.72 10.79
CA LEU A 203 12.06 5.77 9.57
C LEU A 203 12.23 4.52 8.69
N CYS A 204 13.30 3.76 8.90
CA CYS A 204 13.73 2.67 8.03
C CYS A 204 13.90 3.15 6.58
N ALA A 205 14.59 4.28 6.39
CA ALA A 205 14.81 4.94 5.11
C ALA A 205 16.18 5.64 5.09
N HIS A 206 16.71 5.86 3.88
CA HIS A 206 17.94 6.60 3.68
C HIS A 206 17.66 8.09 3.57
N TYR A 207 18.63 8.90 3.97
CA TYR A 207 18.57 10.33 3.78
C TYR A 207 19.94 10.96 3.55
N PHE A 208 19.93 12.14 2.96
CA PHE A 208 21.08 13.04 2.92
C PHE A 208 20.61 14.50 2.91
N THR A 209 21.52 15.43 3.13
CA THR A 209 21.26 16.87 3.00
C THR A 209 22.13 17.48 1.92
N TYR A 210 21.64 18.53 1.29
CA TYR A 210 22.41 19.30 0.33
C TYR A 210 22.06 20.78 0.38
N MET A 211 22.95 21.62 -0.15
CA MET A 211 22.71 23.05 -0.33
C MET A 211 22.41 23.35 -1.80
N SER A 212 21.29 24.03 -2.04
CA SER A 212 20.95 24.70 -3.28
C SER A 212 21.35 26.17 -3.20
N ARG A 213 21.92 26.69 -4.29
CA ARG A 213 22.28 28.12 -4.37
C ARG A 213 21.05 29.02 -4.46
N GLU A 214 19.93 28.49 -4.96
CA GLU A 214 18.69 29.26 -5.20
C GLU A 214 17.70 29.10 -4.05
N THR A 215 17.60 27.89 -3.49
CA THR A 215 16.51 27.50 -2.57
C THR A 215 16.98 27.15 -1.16
N GLY A 216 18.29 27.22 -0.88
CA GLY A 216 18.83 27.03 0.46
C GLY A 216 19.10 25.56 0.81
N GLY A 217 18.91 25.18 2.06
CA GLY A 217 19.18 23.82 2.55
C GLY A 217 18.06 22.86 2.18
N HIS A 218 18.41 21.62 1.89
CA HIS A 218 17.48 20.56 1.53
C HIS A 218 17.78 19.28 2.31
N PHE A 219 16.73 18.52 2.60
CA PHE A 219 16.79 17.17 3.17
C PHE A 219 16.08 16.22 2.22
N VAL A 220 16.76 15.18 1.76
CA VAL A 220 16.19 14.18 0.86
C VAL A 220 16.01 12.88 1.64
N LEU A 221 14.79 12.33 1.65
CA LEU A 221 14.46 11.02 2.24
C LEU A 221 14.07 10.06 1.13
N PHE A 222 14.63 8.86 1.09
CA PHE A 222 14.33 7.89 0.05
C PHE A 222 14.47 6.43 0.49
N ASP A 223 13.87 5.55 -0.31
CA ASP A 223 13.91 4.10 -0.16
C ASP A 223 14.65 3.39 -1.27
N ASP A 224 15.36 2.33 -0.88
CA ASP A 224 15.97 1.34 -1.75
C ASP A 224 15.55 -0.08 -1.33
N ALA A 225 16.16 -1.09 -1.96
CA ALA A 225 15.87 -2.49 -1.61
C ALA A 225 16.23 -2.81 -0.14
N SER A 226 17.27 -2.21 0.42
CA SER A 226 17.72 -2.47 1.79
C SER A 226 16.79 -1.83 2.84
N SER A 227 16.32 -0.62 2.59
CA SER A 227 15.37 0.08 3.46
C SER A 227 14.02 -0.64 3.46
N ILE A 228 13.53 -1.09 2.30
CA ILE A 228 12.29 -1.87 2.19
C ILE A 228 12.42 -3.22 2.90
N ARG A 229 13.54 -3.94 2.75
CA ARG A 229 13.78 -5.17 3.54
C ARG A 229 13.73 -4.89 5.05
N LYS A 230 14.29 -3.78 5.51
CA LYS A 230 14.23 -3.38 6.92
C LYS A 230 12.78 -3.13 7.36
N LYS A 231 11.99 -2.41 6.56
CA LYS A 231 10.54 -2.19 6.81
C LYS A 231 9.78 -3.51 6.95
N LEU A 232 10.00 -4.45 6.02
CA LEU A 232 9.42 -5.80 6.07
C LEU A 232 9.87 -6.57 7.32
N GLN A 233 11.15 -6.47 7.70
CA GLN A 233 11.69 -7.10 8.91
C GLN A 233 11.04 -6.55 10.18
N VAL A 234 10.84 -5.23 10.27
CA VAL A 234 10.16 -4.60 11.42
C VAL A 234 8.73 -5.12 11.52
N ALA A 235 7.97 -5.15 10.42
CA ALA A 235 6.62 -5.70 10.41
C ALA A 235 6.58 -7.17 10.85
N ARG A 236 7.48 -8.01 10.31
CA ARG A 236 7.61 -9.42 10.69
C ARG A 236 7.89 -9.60 12.18
N ARG A 237 8.81 -8.81 12.76
CA ARG A 237 9.14 -8.85 14.19
C ARG A 237 7.98 -8.45 15.10
N LEU A 238 7.05 -7.64 14.59
CA LEU A 238 5.83 -7.26 15.30
C LEU A 238 4.67 -8.24 15.07
N GLY A 239 4.90 -9.35 14.36
CA GLY A 239 3.89 -10.37 14.10
C GLY A 239 2.91 -10.04 12.97
N ILE A 240 3.15 -8.96 12.21
CA ILE A 240 2.37 -8.64 11.01
C ILE A 240 2.65 -9.72 9.95
N ARG A 241 1.59 -10.25 9.36
CA ARG A 241 1.66 -11.40 8.43
C ARG A 241 1.49 -11.03 6.97
N ARG A 242 1.13 -9.77 6.66
CA ARG A 242 0.91 -9.32 5.28
C ARG A 242 1.61 -7.98 5.01
N ALA A 243 2.28 -7.90 3.87
CA ALA A 243 2.77 -6.65 3.30
C ALA A 243 2.27 -6.49 1.86
N VAL A 244 1.78 -5.31 1.52
CA VAL A 244 1.33 -4.94 0.17
C VAL A 244 2.40 -4.09 -0.48
N LEU A 245 2.85 -4.49 -1.67
CA LEU A 245 3.95 -3.85 -2.39
C LEU A 245 3.44 -3.39 -3.77
N PRO A 246 3.49 -2.08 -4.09
CA PRO A 246 3.23 -1.59 -5.43
C PRO A 246 4.24 -2.19 -6.42
N TYR A 247 3.78 -3.07 -7.31
CA TYR A 247 4.65 -3.76 -8.25
C TYR A 247 5.53 -2.81 -9.10
N PRO A 248 5.01 -1.69 -9.64
CA PRO A 248 5.83 -0.75 -10.40
C PRO A 248 7.00 -0.15 -9.60
N GLN A 249 6.89 -0.08 -8.27
CA GLN A 249 7.92 0.50 -7.41
C GLN A 249 9.03 -0.50 -7.05
N VAL A 250 8.70 -1.80 -7.00
CA VAL A 250 9.60 -2.85 -6.49
C VAL A 250 10.07 -3.84 -7.55
N SER A 251 9.51 -3.82 -8.77
CA SER A 251 9.80 -4.79 -9.83
C SER A 251 11.29 -4.94 -10.13
N GLY A 252 12.05 -3.84 -10.11
CA GLY A 252 13.50 -3.83 -10.36
C GLY A 252 14.36 -4.54 -9.30
N PHE A 253 13.83 -4.80 -8.11
CA PHE A 253 14.54 -5.47 -7.01
C PHE A 253 13.62 -6.44 -6.26
N LEU A 254 12.59 -6.99 -6.91
CA LEU A 254 11.62 -7.85 -6.22
C LEU A 254 12.26 -9.16 -5.71
N SER A 255 13.27 -9.68 -6.43
CA SER A 255 14.04 -10.87 -6.02
C SER A 255 14.75 -10.66 -4.68
N GLU A 256 15.22 -9.44 -4.45
CA GLU A 256 15.92 -9.03 -3.24
C GLU A 256 15.02 -9.01 -2.00
N LEU A 257 13.72 -8.80 -2.16
CA LEU A 257 12.77 -8.72 -1.05
C LEU A 257 12.28 -10.09 -0.55
N ARG A 258 12.62 -11.16 -1.26
CA ARG A 258 12.18 -12.55 -0.96
C ARG A 258 13.09 -13.28 0.02
N SER A 259 14.30 -12.77 0.25
CA SER A 259 15.28 -13.29 1.21
C SER A 259 14.95 -12.85 2.64
#